data_AF-A0ABD0MYU7-F1
#
_entry.id   AF-A0ABD0MYU7-F1
#
_cell.length_a   1.000
_cell.length_b   1.000
_cell.length_c   1.000
_cell.angle_alpha   90.00
_cell.angle_beta   90.00
_cell.angle_gamma   90.00
#
_symmetry.space_group_name_H-M   'P 1'
#
loop_
_entity.id
_entity.type
_entity.pdbx_description
1 polymer ?
#
loop_
_entity_poly.entity_id
_entity_poly.type
_entity_poly.pdbx_seq_one_letter_code
_entity_poly.pdbx_strand_id
1 'polypeptide(L)' 'MRIHTGEKHYMCQYCGKSFLRTDLKSHLRIHTGEKPFTCKLCGKTLNRKGKLKIHMRVHTGEKPYTRD' A
#
# COMPACT_ATOMS: atom_id res chain seq x y z
N MET A 1 -28.26 -4.10 0.97
CA MET A 1 -27.45 -5.28 1.34
C MET A 1 -26.33 -5.39 0.32
N ARG A 2 -25.09 -5.00 0.68
CA ARG A 2 -23.97 -5.07 -0.26
C ARG A 2 -23.56 -6.55 -0.36
N ILE A 3 -24.02 -7.19 -1.42
CA ILE A 3 -23.74 -8.59 -1.73
C ILE A 3 -22.24 -8.69 -1.96
N HIS A 4 -21.51 -9.24 -0.99
CA HIS A 4 -20.09 -9.55 -1.15
C HIS A 4 -20.01 -10.76 -2.08
N THR A 5 -19.83 -10.51 -3.37
CA THR A 5 -19.75 -11.51 -4.44
C THR A 5 -18.54 -12.42 -4.21
N GLY A 6 -18.70 -13.53 -3.48
CA GLY A 6 -17.88 -14.75 -3.58
C GLY A 6 -16.34 -14.63 -3.47
N GLU A 7 -15.79 -13.47 -3.14
CA GLU A 7 -14.35 -13.28 -3.06
C GLU A 7 -13.84 -14.04 -1.84
N LYS A 8 -13.08 -15.11 -2.08
CA LYS A 8 -12.41 -15.85 -1.01
C LYS A 8 -11.38 -14.92 -0.38
N HIS A 9 -11.71 -14.42 0.80
CA HIS A 9 -10.77 -13.65 1.60
C HIS A 9 -9.76 -14.58 2.28
N TYR A 10 -8.55 -14.07 2.45
CA TYR A 10 -7.43 -14.72 3.10
C TYR A 10 -7.18 -14.02 4.43
N MET A 11 -7.13 -14.83 5.49
CA MET A 11 -6.94 -14.34 6.85
C MET A 11 -5.46 -14.08 7.12
N CYS A 12 -5.15 -12.94 7.71
CA CYS A 12 -3.83 -12.65 8.25
C CYS A 12 -3.58 -13.48 9.52
N GLN A 13 -2.51 -14.26 9.55
CA GLN A 13 -2.17 -15.11 10.68
C GLN A 13 -1.73 -14.31 11.93
N TYR A 14 -1.27 -13.07 11.77
CA TYR A 14 -0.82 -12.24 12.88
C TYR A 14 -1.95 -11.48 13.59
N CYS A 15 -3.03 -11.14 12.87
CA CYS A 15 -4.09 -10.28 13.43
C CYS A 15 -5.52 -10.70 13.08
N GLY A 16 -5.71 -11.84 12.41
CA GLY A 16 -7.01 -12.40 12.07
C GLY A 16 -7.81 -11.61 11.01
N LYS A 17 -7.27 -10.51 10.47
CA LYS A 17 -7.98 -9.68 9.49
C LYS A 17 -8.06 -10.35 8.13
N SER A 18 -9.20 -10.22 7.46
CA SER A 18 -9.49 -10.81 6.15
C SER A 18 -9.21 -9.82 5.01
N PHE A 19 -8.49 -10.27 3.98
CA PHE A 19 -8.13 -9.47 2.81
C PHE A 19 -8.25 -10.29 1.52
N LEU A 20 -8.28 -9.63 0.36
CA LEU A 20 -8.00 -10.32 -0.90
C LEU A 20 -6.55 -10.81 -0.94
N ARG A 21 -6.23 -11.80 -1.80
CA ARG A 21 -4.85 -12.35 -1.91
C ARG A 21 -3.80 -11.26 -2.14
N THR A 22 -4.10 -10.34 -3.06
CA THR A 22 -3.22 -9.24 -3.47
C THR A 22 -2.97 -8.26 -2.33
N ASP A 23 -4.01 -7.99 -1.53
CA ASP A 23 -3.95 -7.09 -0.39
C ASP A 23 -3.27 -7.73 0.82
N LEU A 24 -3.49 -9.04 1.06
CA LEU A 24 -2.86 -9.76 2.15
C LEU A 24 -1.34 -9.69 2.05
N LYS A 25 -0.77 -9.93 0.86
CA LYS A 25 0.69 -9.84 0.66
C LYS A 25 1.24 -8.46 1.03
N SER A 26 0.56 -7.39 0.63
CA SER A 26 0.97 -6.02 0.95
C SER A 26 0.71 -5.66 2.42
N HIS A 27 -0.30 -6.27 3.04
CA HIS A 27 -0.62 -6.13 4.45
C HIS A 27 0.44 -6.79 5.33
N LEU A 28 0.91 -8.00 5.02
CA LEU A 28 1.90 -8.72 5.84
C LEU A 28 3.18 -7.92 6.08
N ARG A 29 3.52 -6.99 5.18
CA ARG A 29 4.64 -6.05 5.35
C ARG A 29 4.55 -5.17 6.59
N ILE A 30 3.36 -4.94 7.15
CA ILE A 30 3.22 -4.20 8.41
C ILE A 30 3.72 -5.01 9.61
N HIS A 31 3.63 -6.34 9.52
CA HIS A 31 4.07 -7.26 10.57
C HIS A 31 5.55 -7.59 10.43
N THR A 32 6.03 -7.83 9.20
CA THR A 32 7.44 -8.14 8.95
C THR A 32 8.34 -6.90 8.95
N GLY A 33 7.77 -5.70 8.84
CA GLY A 33 8.52 -4.46 8.70
C GLY A 33 9.18 -4.28 7.33
N GLU A 34 8.93 -5.17 6.37
CA GLU A 34 9.52 -5.11 5.03
C GLU A 34 9.07 -3.82 4.30
N LYS A 35 10.05 -3.03 3.86
CA LYS A 35 9.83 -1.77 3.14
C LYS A 35 10.61 -1.79 1.82
N PRO A 36 10.13 -2.52 0.80
CA PRO A 36 10.90 -2.76 -0.43
C PRO A 36 10.98 -1.52 -1.33
N PHE A 37 10.24 -0.45 -1.04
CA PHE A 37 10.18 0.74 -1.88
C PHE A 37 11.00 1.87 -1.26
N THR A 38 12.22 2.06 -1.75
CA THR A 38 13.12 3.12 -1.29
C THR A 38 13.02 4.34 -2.20
N CYS A 39 12.85 5.52 -1.60
CA CYS A 39 13.01 6.79 -2.30
C CYS A 39 14.50 7.00 -2.63
N LYS A 40 14.83 7.15 -3.91
CA LYS A 40 16.21 7.36 -4.35
C LYS A 40 16.75 8.76 -4.02
N LEU A 41 15.88 9.73 -3.72
CA LEU A 41 16.28 11.11 -3.45
C LEU A 41 16.62 11.35 -1.98
N CYS A 42 15.90 10.71 -1.05
CA CYS A 42 16.11 10.93 0.39
C CYS A 42 16.29 9.64 1.21
N GLY A 43 16.38 8.47 0.57
CA GLY A 43 16.56 7.18 1.23
C GLY A 43 15.35 6.66 2.01
N LYS A 44 14.24 7.41 2.07
CA LYS A 44 13.04 7.01 2.82
C LYS A 44 12.44 5.71 2.26
N THR A 45 12.25 4.71 3.12
CA THR A 45 11.67 3.41 2.74
C THR A 45 10.17 3.33 3.06
N LEU A 46 9.40 2.72 2.16
CA LEU A 46 7.95 2.59 2.21
C LEU A 46 7.53 1.14 1.91
N ASN A 47 6.38 0.73 2.47
CA ASN A 47 5.85 -0.64 2.32
C ASN A 47 4.92 -0.85 1.10
N ARG A 48 4.51 0.24 0.42
CA ARG A 48 3.61 0.21 -0.74
C ARG A 48 4.10 1.13 -1.87
N LYS A 49 4.03 0.64 -3.12
CA LYS A 49 4.40 1.39 -4.33
C LYS A 49 3.61 2.69 -4.49
N GLY A 50 2.29 2.66 -4.25
CA GLY A 50 1.44 3.85 -4.35
C GLY A 50 1.83 4.95 -3.36
N LYS A 51 2.26 4.57 -2.14
CA LYS A 51 2.78 5.52 -1.15
C LYS A 51 4.11 6.14 -1.60
N LEU A 52 4.99 5.37 -2.25
CA LEU A 52 6.21 5.91 -2.86
C LEU A 52 5.88 6.91 -3.97
N LYS A 53 4.94 6.57 -4.87
CA LYS A 53 4.51 7.49 -5.95
C LYS A 53 3.99 8.82 -5.40
N ILE A 54 3.15 8.78 -4.37
CA ILE A 54 2.67 10.00 -3.70
C ILE A 54 3.82 10.74 -3.00
N HIS A 55 4.72 10.02 -2.33
CA HIS A 55 5.87 10.62 -1.66
C HIS A 55 6.78 11.36 -2.64
N MET A 56 7.00 10.84 -3.85
CA MET A 56 7.84 11.50 -4.86
C MET A 56 7.34 12.90 -5.22
N ARG A 57 6.04 13.18 -5.07
CA ARG A 57 5.47 14.52 -5.29
C ARG A 57 6.00 15.58 -4.33
N VAL A 58 6.48 15.19 -3.15
CA VAL A 58 7.14 16.11 -2.21
C VAL A 58 8.46 16.62 -2.79
N HIS A 59 9.13 15.80 -3.61
CA HIS A 59 10.38 16.19 -4.27
C HIS A 59 10.15 16.92 -5.59
N THR A 60 9.14 16.51 -6.36
CA THR A 60 8.87 17.10 -7.69
C THR A 60 7.97 18.33 -7.63
N GLY A 61 7.25 18.56 -6.52
CA GLY A 61 6.26 19.64 -6.41
C GLY A 61 4.98 19.42 -7.23
N GLU A 62 4.81 18.24 -7.86
CA GLU A 62 3.63 17.94 -8.68
C GLU A 62 2.33 18.00 -7.88
N LYS A 63 1.43 18.92 -8.25
CA LYS A 63 0.06 18.97 -7.74
C LYS A 63 -0.85 18.12 -8.65
N PRO A 64 -1.52 17.08 -8.13
CA PRO A 64 -2.26 16.10 -8.93
C PRO A 64 -3.62 16.58 -9.46
N TYR A 65 -4.07 17.77 -9.05
CA TYR A 65 -5.32 18.37 -9.53
C TYR A 65 -5.03 19.84 -9.86
N THR A 66 -4.79 20.14 -11.14
CA THR A 66 -5.22 21.42 -11.70
C THR A 66 -6.67 21.21 -12.07
N ARG A 67 -7.58 21.97 -11.45
CA ARG A 67 -8.97 21.99 -11.85
C ARG A 67 -9.14 23.23 -12.71
N ASP A 68 -8.86 23.07 -14.00
CA ASP A 68 -9.26 24.00 -15.05
C ASP A 68 -10.79 24.09 -15.12
#